data_AF-A0A540V143-F1
#
_entry.id   AF-A0A540V143-F1
#
_cell.length_a   1.000
_cell.length_b   1.000
_cell.length_c   1.000
_cell.angle_alpha   90.00
_cell.angle_beta   90.00
_cell.angle_gamma   90.00
#
_symmetry.space_group_name_H-M   'P 1'
#
loop_
_entity.id
_entity.type
_entity.pdbx_description
1 polymer ?
#
loop_
_entity_poly.entity_id
_entity_poly.type
_entity_poly.pdbx_seq_one_letter_code
_entity_poly.pdbx_strand_id
1 'polypeptide(L)'
;MKIVITDEALTWFKEEMEVEHGDYIRFYARYGGCSPFHESFSLGMNREKPHDIGVETVVDGIHFFIEKDDEWFFNDHDLHVSVDPKTEELLYEYKK
;
A
#
# COMPACT_ATOMS: atom_id res chain seq x y z
N MET A 1 -6.32 9.23 7.17
CA MET A 1 -5.46 8.22 6.55
C MET A 1 -5.65 6.88 7.23
N LYS A 2 -6.03 5.89 6.42
CA LYS A 2 -6.14 4.47 6.73
C LYS A 2 -5.72 3.71 5.48
N ILE A 3 -5.34 2.45 5.66
CA ILE A 3 -5.09 1.53 4.55
C ILE A 3 -6.27 0.55 4.50
N VAL A 4 -6.92 0.45 3.34
CA VAL A 4 -8.03 -0.46 3.10
C VAL A 4 -7.62 -1.45 2.03
N ILE A 5 -7.53 -2.73 2.40
CA ILE A 5 -7.18 -3.83 1.50
C ILE A 5 -8.45 -4.65 1.24
N THR A 6 -8.81 -4.86 -0.03
CA THR A 6 -9.92 -5.77 -0.37
C THR A 6 -9.49 -7.23 -0.29
N ASP A 7 -10.46 -8.15 -0.23
CA ASP A 7 -10.18 -9.58 -0.22
C ASP A 7 -9.44 -10.04 -1.50
N GLU A 8 -9.73 -9.42 -2.65
CA GLU A 8 -8.99 -9.71 -3.90
C GLU A 8 -7.55 -9.23 -3.81
N ALA A 9 -7.30 -8.03 -3.28
CA ALA A 9 -5.94 -7.53 -3.10
C ALA A 9 -5.16 -8.39 -2.10
N LEU A 10 -5.78 -8.81 -1.00
CA LEU A 10 -5.17 -9.75 -0.05
C LEU A 10 -4.77 -11.06 -0.72
N THR A 11 -5.61 -11.58 -1.62
CA THR A 11 -5.32 -12.80 -2.39
C THR A 11 -4.14 -12.58 -3.33
N TRP A 12 -4.14 -11.47 -4.06
CA TRP A 12 -3.03 -11.07 -4.93
C TRP A 12 -1.71 -11.01 -4.15
N PHE A 13 -1.71 -10.41 -2.95
CA PHE A 13 -0.51 -10.37 -2.10
C PHE A 13 0.02 -11.76 -1.74
N LYS A 14 -0.88 -12.67 -1.38
CA LYS A 14 -0.50 -14.05 -1.01
C LYS A 14 0.04 -14.84 -2.20
N GLU A 15 -0.50 -14.62 -3.40
CA GLU A 15 -0.13 -15.37 -4.60
C GLU A 15 1.12 -14.80 -5.28
N GLU A 16 1.16 -13.48 -5.51
CA GLU A 16 2.21 -12.83 -6.30
C GLU A 16 3.42 -12.41 -5.46
N MET A 17 3.22 -12.12 -4.17
CA MET A 17 4.31 -11.73 -3.26
C MET A 17 4.64 -12.80 -2.22
N GLU A 18 3.93 -13.94 -2.24
CA GLU A 18 4.11 -15.04 -1.30
C GLU A 18 4.12 -14.56 0.16
N VAL A 19 3.22 -13.64 0.50
CA VAL A 19 3.12 -13.12 1.88
C VAL A 19 2.37 -14.09 2.77
N GLU A 20 2.83 -14.18 4.00
CA GLU A 20 2.28 -15.04 5.03
C GLU A 20 1.98 -14.26 6.31
N HIS A 21 1.33 -14.93 7.27
CA HIS A 21 1.04 -14.36 8.57
C HIS A 21 2.31 -13.84 9.26
N GLY A 22 2.29 -12.56 9.67
CA GLY A 22 3.41 -11.88 10.32
C GLY A 22 4.35 -11.16 9.36
N ASP A 23 4.11 -11.23 8.04
CA ASP A 23 4.82 -10.40 7.07
C ASP A 23 4.35 -8.95 7.09
N TYR A 24 5.22 -8.09 6.57
CA TYR A 24 5.01 -6.65 6.48
C TYR A 24 5.13 -6.20 5.03
N ILE A 25 4.10 -5.51 4.55
CA ILE A 25 4.05 -4.82 3.26
C ILE A 25 4.06 -3.32 3.50
N ARG A 26 5.12 -2.68 3.01
CA ARG A 26 5.30 -1.24 3.10
C ARG A 26 4.79 -0.59 1.82
N PHE A 27 4.00 0.47 1.96
CA PHE A 27 3.70 1.44 0.90
C PHE A 27 4.51 2.71 1.15
N TYR A 28 5.14 3.24 0.11
CA TYR A 28 6.07 4.37 0.25
C TYR A 28 6.08 5.31 -0.95
N ALA A 29 6.57 6.54 -0.76
CA ALA A 29 6.76 7.48 -1.84
C ALA A 29 8.00 7.09 -2.66
N ARG A 30 7.81 6.69 -3.92
CA ARG A 30 8.90 6.34 -4.83
C ARG A 30 9.21 7.52 -5.75
N TYR A 31 10.47 7.93 -5.78
CA TYR A 31 10.94 8.90 -6.76
C TYR A 31 10.88 8.30 -8.18
N GLY A 32 10.29 9.06 -9.10
CA GLY A 32 10.00 8.66 -10.47
C GLY A 32 8.53 8.33 -10.70
N GLY A 33 8.01 8.69 -11.87
CA GLY A 33 6.61 8.53 -12.22
C GLY A 33 5.77 9.77 -11.91
N CYS A 34 4.46 9.58 -11.78
CA CYS A 34 3.51 10.62 -11.44
C CYS A 34 2.37 10.02 -10.62
N SER A 35 1.88 10.77 -9.65
CA SER A 35 0.72 10.43 -8.82
C SER A 35 -0.32 11.56 -8.95
N PRO A 36 -1.57 11.35 -8.50
CA PRO A 36 -2.59 12.39 -8.54
C PRO A 36 -2.22 13.67 -7.78
N PHE A 37 -1.29 13.60 -6.81
CA PHE A 37 -0.93 14.72 -5.94
C PHE A 37 0.47 15.30 -6.22
N HIS A 38 1.38 14.47 -6.73
CA HIS A 38 2.79 14.81 -6.84
C HIS A 38 3.35 14.42 -8.21
N GLU A 39 3.78 15.42 -8.98
CA GLU A 39 4.63 15.21 -10.16
C GLU A 39 5.99 14.67 -9.69
N SER A 40 6.55 13.71 -10.44
CA SER A 40 7.83 13.04 -10.14
C SER A 40 7.82 12.00 -9.01
N PHE A 41 6.68 11.73 -8.38
CA PHE A 41 6.55 10.66 -7.38
C PHE A 41 5.42 9.70 -7.74
N SER A 42 5.63 8.43 -7.44
CA SER A 42 4.64 7.35 -7.57
C SER A 42 4.58 6.54 -6.28
N LEU A 43 3.55 5.69 -6.16
CA LEU A 43 3.45 4.75 -5.06
C LEU A 43 4.40 3.57 -5.31
N GLY A 44 5.30 3.31 -4.37
CA GLY A 44 6.11 2.11 -4.29
C GLY A 44 5.57 1.13 -3.26
N MET A 45 5.97 -0.13 -3.39
CA MET A 45 5.61 -1.19 -2.47
C MET A 45 6.69 -2.27 -2.39
N ASN A 46 6.98 -2.75 -1.18
CA ASN A 46 7.93 -3.83 -0.92
C ASN A 46 7.62 -4.60 0.37
N ARG A 47 8.21 -5.79 0.51
CA ARG A 47 8.28 -6.52 1.78
C ARG A 47 9.45 -5.98 2.59
N GLU A 48 9.17 -5.35 3.73
CA GLU A 48 10.17 -4.74 4.59
C GLU A 48 9.63 -4.60 6.01
N LYS A 49 10.51 -4.79 7.01
CA LYS A 49 10.12 -4.57 8.41
C LYS A 49 10.09 -3.06 8.71
N PRO A 50 9.15 -2.61 9.54
CA PRO A 50 8.98 -1.19 9.83
C PRO A 50 10.14 -0.61 10.66
N HIS A 51 10.39 0.68 10.47
CA HIS A 51 11.26 1.50 11.33
C HIS A 51 10.47 2.39 12.29
N ASP A 52 9.54 3.22 11.78
CA ASP A 52 8.66 4.09 12.56
C ASP A 52 7.28 4.20 11.88
N ILE A 53 6.39 3.26 12.21
CA ILE A 53 5.07 3.16 11.56
C ILE A 53 4.25 4.42 11.83
N GLY A 54 3.82 5.08 10.75
CA GLY A 54 2.83 6.15 10.80
C GLY A 54 1.40 5.62 10.75
N VAL A 55 1.12 4.75 9.78
CA VAL A 55 -0.21 4.16 9.55
C VAL A 55 -0.08 2.65 9.35
N GLU A 56 -0.98 1.88 9.96
CA GLU A 56 -1.02 0.42 9.85
C GLU A 56 -2.45 -0.10 9.72
N THR A 57 -2.61 -1.13 8.90
CA THR A 57 -3.78 -2.01 8.91
C THR A 57 -3.30 -3.46 8.89
N VAL A 58 -3.86 -4.29 9.77
CA VAL A 58 -3.58 -5.74 9.81
C VAL A 58 -4.77 -6.50 9.24
N VAL A 59 -4.53 -7.32 8.21
CA VAL A 59 -5.55 -8.17 7.59
C VAL A 59 -5.02 -9.59 7.49
N ASP A 60 -5.75 -10.54 8.07
CA ASP A 60 -5.33 -11.96 8.14
C ASP A 60 -3.91 -12.18 8.70
N GLY A 61 -3.53 -11.34 9.66
CA GLY A 61 -2.20 -11.36 10.29
C GLY A 61 -1.06 -10.81 9.42
N ILE A 62 -1.35 -10.31 8.21
CA ILE A 62 -0.39 -9.58 7.37
C ILE A 62 -0.50 -8.09 7.70
N HIS A 63 0.64 -7.45 7.90
CA HIS A 63 0.75 -6.05 8.27
C HIS A 63 0.95 -5.19 7.02
N PHE A 64 0.02 -4.29 6.74
CA PHE A 64 0.13 -3.29 5.67
C PHE A 64 0.38 -1.93 6.29
N PHE A 65 1.45 -1.26 5.91
CA PHE A 65 1.84 -0.04 6.61
C PHE A 65 2.49 1.02 5.71
N ILE A 66 2.51 2.24 6.24
CA ILE A 66 3.22 3.40 5.69
C ILE A 66 4.14 3.92 6.81
N GLU A 67 5.40 4.19 6.48
CA GLU A 67 6.32 4.85 7.41
C GLU A 67 5.88 6.28 7.65
N LYS A 68 6.12 6.80 8.86
CA LYS A 68 5.74 8.17 9.23
C LYS A 68 6.30 9.23 8.27
N ASP A 69 7.51 9.02 7.77
CA ASP A 69 8.18 9.92 6.83
C ASP A 69 7.58 9.86 5.41
N ASP A 70 6.71 8.90 5.11
CA ASP A 70 6.03 8.74 3.82
C ASP A 70 4.57 9.23 3.84
N GLU A 71 4.00 9.59 5.01
CA GLU A 71 2.59 10.00 5.13
C GLU A 71 2.23 11.21 4.25
N TRP A 72 3.16 12.15 4.07
CA TRP A 72 2.94 13.36 3.28
C TRP A 72 2.50 13.07 1.84
N PHE A 73 2.92 11.94 1.27
CA PHE A 73 2.62 11.53 -0.11
C PHE A 73 1.12 11.29 -0.34
N PHE A 74 0.42 10.85 0.71
CA PHE A 74 -1.00 10.52 0.63
C PHE A 74 -1.89 11.75 0.85
N ASN A 75 -1.32 12.90 1.22
CA ASN A 75 -2.01 14.20 1.28
C ASN A 75 -3.34 14.14 2.05
N ASP A 76 -3.33 13.54 3.26
CA ASP A 76 -4.49 13.32 4.13
C ASP A 76 -5.59 12.39 3.58
N HIS A 77 -5.34 11.61 2.52
CA HIS A 77 -6.26 10.62 1.98
C HIS A 77 -5.98 9.22 2.52
N ASP A 78 -7.02 8.40 2.63
CA ASP A 78 -6.94 6.97 2.85
C ASP A 78 -6.47 6.26 1.56
N LEU A 79 -5.62 5.25 1.71
CA LEU A 79 -5.17 4.39 0.62
C LEU A 79 -6.11 3.19 0.51
N HIS A 80 -6.75 3.03 -0.65
CA HIS A 80 -7.54 1.86 -0.99
C HIS A 80 -6.79 1.02 -2.01
N VAL A 81 -6.60 -0.26 -1.68
CA VAL A 81 -5.91 -1.24 -2.51
C VAL A 81 -6.91 -2.32 -2.90
N SER A 82 -7.14 -2.45 -4.21
CA SER A 82 -7.99 -3.48 -4.82
C SER A 82 -7.28 -4.09 -6.01
N VAL A 83 -7.96 -4.97 -6.77
CA VAL A 83 -7.45 -5.52 -8.03
C VAL A 83 -8.29 -4.99 -9.19
N ASP A 84 -7.65 -4.58 -10.28
CA ASP A 84 -8.36 -4.26 -11.53
C ASP A 84 -8.76 -5.57 -12.23
N PRO A 85 -10.06 -5.85 -12.44
CA PRO A 85 -10.52 -7.10 -13.03
C PRO A 85 -10.12 -7.31 -14.49
N LYS A 86 -9.59 -6.30 -15.17
CA LYS A 86 -9.12 -6.41 -16.56
C LYS A 86 -7.66 -6.79 -16.68
N THR A 87 -6.84 -6.30 -15.75
CA THR A 87 -5.39 -6.52 -15.78
C THR A 87 -4.94 -7.54 -14.75
N GLU A 88 -5.78 -7.86 -13.77
CA GLU A 88 -5.46 -8.73 -12.61
C GLU A 88 -4.30 -8.18 -11.78
N GLU A 89 -4.12 -6.85 -11.81
CA GLU A 89 -3.05 -6.13 -11.11
C GLU A 89 -3.63 -5.25 -10.01
N LEU A 90 -2.80 -4.87 -9.03
CA LEU A 90 -3.19 -3.96 -7.97
C LEU A 90 -3.59 -2.59 -8.52
N LEU A 91 -4.72 -2.10 -8.03
CA LEU A 91 -5.24 -0.77 -8.25
C LEU A 91 -5.18 0.03 -6.95
N TYR A 92 -4.66 1.25 -7.03
CA TYR A 92 -4.53 2.16 -5.90
C TYR A 92 -5.42 3.38 -6.08
N GLU A 93 -6.29 3.62 -5.10
CA GLU A 93 -7.14 4.80 -5.03
C GLU A 93 -6.90 5.58 -3.73
N TYR A 94 -7.01 6.91 -3.81
CA TYR A 94 -6.81 7.81 -2.68
C TYR A 94 -8.15 8.48 -2.35
N LYS A 95 -8.76 8.16 -1.20
CA LYS A 95 -10.12 8.61 -0.83
C LYS A 95 -10.11 9.42 0.47
N LYS A 96 -11.09 10.29 0.65
CA LYS A 96 -11.30 11.02 1.91
C LYS A 96 -12.36 10.35 2.77
#